data_AF-A0A6B3E6N2-F1
#
_entry.id   AF-A0A6B3E6N2-F1
#
_cell.length_a   1.000
_cell.length_b   1.000
_cell.length_c   1.000
_cell.angle_alpha   90.00
_cell.angle_beta   90.00
_cell.angle_gamma   90.00
#
_symmetry.space_group_name_H-M   'P 1'
#
loop_
_entity.id
_entity.type
_entity.pdbx_description
1 polymer ?
#
loop_
_entity_poly.entity_id
_entity_poly.type
_entity_poly.pdbx_seq_one_letter_code
_entity_poly.pdbx_strand_id
1 'polypeptide(L)'
;HTHEGGTHEEGFRGALTTIVNKYARDKKLLREKDGNLTGDDIREGLTAIISVKLGEPQFEGQTKTKLGNTEARTFVQKIVYERLADWFDRNPNEASD
;
A
#
# COMPACT_ATOMS: atom_id res chain seq x y z
N HIS A 1 -14.62 -8.26 9.70
CA HIS A 1 -13.56 -8.54 8.71
C HIS A 1 -14.08 -8.16 7.33
N THR A 2 -13.39 -7.25 6.65
CA THR A 2 -13.69 -6.79 5.29
C THR A 2 -13.04 -7.72 4.28
N HIS A 3 -13.62 -8.90 4.07
CA HIS A 3 -13.01 -9.96 3.25
C HIS A 3 -13.05 -9.67 1.74
N GLU A 4 -13.87 -8.71 1.30
CA GLU A 4 -13.86 -8.16 -0.07
C GLU A 4 -13.07 -6.85 -0.15
N GLY A 5 -12.35 -6.48 0.91
CA GLY A 5 -11.43 -5.34 0.92
C GLY A 5 -12.09 -3.98 1.10
N GLY A 6 -11.76 -3.05 0.20
CA GLY A 6 -12.33 -1.71 0.14
C GLY A 6 -11.30 -0.60 0.27
N THR A 7 -11.76 0.58 0.65
CA THR A 7 -10.98 1.82 0.55
C THR A 7 -9.64 1.79 1.29
N HIS A 8 -9.59 1.17 2.47
CA HIS A 8 -8.36 0.99 3.25
C HIS A 8 -7.33 0.12 2.51
N GLU A 9 -7.77 -0.97 1.90
CA GLU A 9 -6.90 -1.87 1.14
C GLU A 9 -6.44 -1.23 -0.16
N GLU A 10 -7.32 -0.55 -0.89
CA GLU A 10 -6.97 0.20 -2.10
C GLU A 10 -5.91 1.27 -1.81
N GLY A 11 -6.05 2.00 -0.71
CA GLY A 11 -5.09 3.01 -0.27
C GLY A 11 -3.71 2.41 0.02
N PHE A 12 -3.68 1.26 0.69
CA PHE A 12 -2.45 0.52 0.95
C PHE A 12 -1.79 0.03 -0.34
N ARG A 13 -2.55 -0.65 -1.22
CA ARG A 13 -2.04 -1.20 -2.49
C ARG A 13 -1.46 -0.10 -3.38
N GLY A 14 -2.16 1.04 -3.48
CA GLY A 14 -1.71 2.19 -4.25
C GLY A 14 -0.41 2.78 -3.70
N ALA A 15 -0.36 3.05 -2.39
CA ALA A 15 0.84 3.57 -1.74
C ALA A 15 2.05 2.65 -1.92
N LEU A 16 1.88 1.36 -1.61
CA LEU A 16 2.95 0.37 -1.71
C LEU A 16 3.55 0.33 -3.12
N THR A 17 2.69 0.28 -4.15
CA THR A 17 3.11 0.26 -5.55
C THR A 17 3.94 1.50 -5.91
N THR A 18 3.52 2.68 -5.46
CA THR A 18 4.23 3.94 -5.72
C THR A 18 5.60 3.99 -5.02
N ILE A 19 5.66 3.64 -3.75
CA ILE A 19 6.88 3.77 -2.94
C ILE A 19 7.96 2.81 -3.43
N VAL A 20 7.59 1.55 -3.68
CA VAL A 20 8.55 0.53 -4.15
C VAL A 20 9.14 0.93 -5.49
N ASN A 21 8.31 1.35 -6.45
CA ASN A 21 8.81 1.86 -7.73
C ASN A 21 9.70 3.09 -7.56
N LYS A 22 9.30 4.04 -6.71
CA LYS A 22 10.12 5.24 -6.44
C LYS A 22 11.49 4.85 -5.86
N TYR A 23 11.51 4.00 -4.85
CA TYR A 23 12.74 3.54 -4.20
C TYR A 23 13.64 2.80 -5.20
N ALA A 24 13.07 1.89 -6.00
CA ALA A 24 13.81 1.15 -7.00
C ALA A 24 14.45 2.06 -8.07
N ARG A 25 13.78 3.14 -8.48
CA ARG A 25 14.34 4.15 -9.39
C ARG A 25 15.44 4.97 -8.73
N ASP A 26 15.19 5.48 -7.53
CA ASP A 26 16.14 6.34 -6.79
C ASP A 26 17.44 5.60 -6.47
N LYS A 27 17.36 4.31 -6.12
CA LYS A 27 18.51 3.44 -5.85
C LYS A 27 19.09 2.78 -7.09
N LYS A 28 18.53 3.05 -8.28
CA LYS A 28 18.95 2.47 -9.58
C LYS A 28 18.87 0.95 -9.62
N LEU A 29 17.98 0.34 -8.83
CA LEU A 29 17.63 -1.08 -8.88
C LEU A 29 16.83 -1.41 -10.15
N LEU A 30 16.02 -0.44 -10.60
CA LEU A 30 15.30 -0.50 -11.86
C LEU A 30 15.94 0.46 -12.88
N ARG A 31 16.36 -0.06 -14.04
CA ARG A 31 17.03 0.76 -15.06
C ARG A 31 16.03 1.72 -15.70
N GLU A 32 16.47 2.89 -16.13
CA GLU A 32 15.59 3.94 -16.70
C GLU A 32 14.72 3.44 -17.87
N LYS A 33 15.26 2.55 -18.70
CA LYS A 33 14.55 1.96 -19.84
C LYS A 33 13.56 0.86 -19.49
N ASP A 34 13.66 0.29 -18.30
CA ASP A 34 12.79 -0.81 -17.87
C ASP A 34 11.45 -0.23 -17.41
N GLY A 35 10.37 -0.97 -17.62
CA GLY A 35 9.03 -0.58 -17.15
C GLY A 35 8.95 -0.59 -15.62
N ASN A 36 7.96 0.11 -15.06
CA ASN A 36 7.69 0.03 -13.62
C ASN A 36 7.19 -1.38 -13.24
N LEU A 37 7.50 -1.78 -12.00
CA LEU A 37 6.93 -2.98 -11.39
C LEU A 37 5.42 -2.81 -11.27
N THR A 38 4.67 -3.84 -11.62
CA THR A 38 3.22 -3.85 -11.45
C THR A 38 2.87 -4.05 -9.98
N GLY A 39 1.62 -3.73 -9.63
CA GLY A 39 1.16 -3.96 -8.26
C GLY A 39 1.18 -5.45 -7.88
N ASP A 40 0.97 -6.34 -8.84
CA ASP A 40 0.96 -7.79 -8.57
C ASP A 40 2.38 -8.30 -8.32
N ASP A 41 3.36 -7.86 -9.09
CA ASP A 41 4.79 -8.18 -8.86
C ASP A 41 5.21 -7.76 -7.44
N ILE A 42 4.83 -6.55 -7.02
CA ILE A 42 5.21 -5.99 -5.71
C ILE A 42 4.53 -6.72 -4.54
N ARG A 43 3.37 -7.34 -4.77
CA ARG A 43 2.60 -8.04 -3.72
C ARG A 43 2.86 -9.55 -3.73
N GLU A 44 3.65 -10.06 -4.66
CA GLU A 44 4.04 -11.46 -4.65
C GLU A 44 4.81 -11.78 -3.36
N GLY A 45 4.38 -12.83 -2.65
CA GLY A 45 4.97 -13.21 -1.35
C GLY A 45 4.65 -12.28 -0.17
N LEU A 46 3.89 -11.20 -0.36
CA LEU A 46 3.56 -10.26 0.70
C LEU A 46 2.48 -10.82 1.65
N THR A 47 2.82 -10.88 2.94
CA THR A 47 1.82 -11.03 4.01
C THR A 47 1.67 -9.72 4.77
N ALA A 48 0.47 -9.14 4.74
CA ALA A 48 0.19 -7.87 5.41
C ALA A 48 -1.16 -7.92 6.13
N ILE A 49 -1.25 -7.18 7.25
CA ILE A 49 -2.49 -6.97 7.99
C ILE A 49 -2.79 -5.47 8.01
N ILE A 50 -3.97 -5.09 7.51
CA ILE A 50 -4.42 -3.71 7.47
C ILE A 50 -5.57 -3.56 8.47
N SER A 51 -5.35 -2.79 9.53
CA SER A 51 -6.37 -2.51 10.55
C SER A 51 -6.58 -1.00 10.67
N VAL A 52 -7.80 -0.55 10.38
CA VAL A 52 -8.20 0.85 10.51
C VAL A 52 -9.30 0.99 11.56
N LYS A 53 -9.21 2.06 12.35
CA LYS A 53 -10.27 2.44 13.30
C LYS A 53 -10.87 3.76 12.83
N LEU A 54 -12.18 3.76 12.60
CA LEU A 54 -12.94 4.90 12.09
C LEU A 54 -14.07 5.22 13.06
N GLY A 55 -14.38 6.50 13.24
CA GLY A 55 -15.50 6.94 14.07
C GLY A 55 -16.85 6.52 13.47
N GLU A 56 -17.02 6.78 12.17
CA GLU A 56 -18.26 6.46 11.43
C GLU A 56 -17.96 5.56 10.22
N PRO A 57 -17.83 4.23 10.41
CA PRO A 57 -17.53 3.33 9.32
C PRO A 57 -18.74 3.14 8.39
N GLN A 58 -18.49 3.26 7.09
CA GLN A 58 -19.42 3.04 5.99
C GLN A 58 -19.00 1.77 5.25
N PHE A 59 -19.95 0.85 5.04
CA PHE A 59 -19.70 -0.39 4.32
C PHE A 59 -20.63 -0.51 3.11
N GLU A 60 -20.18 -1.21 2.08
CA GLU A 60 -21.05 -1.62 0.98
C GLU A 60 -21.97 -2.75 1.49
N GLY A 61 -23.24 -2.41 1.69
CA GLY A 61 -24.26 -3.34 2.14
C GLY A 61 -24.18 -3.76 3.62
N GLN A 62 -25.14 -4.58 4.02
CA GLN A 62 -25.33 -4.98 5.42
C GLN A 62 -24.28 -5.99 5.91
N THR A 63 -23.74 -6.81 5.02
CA THR A 63 -22.77 -7.88 5.33
C THR A 63 -21.37 -7.36 5.66
N LYS A 64 -21.13 -6.04 5.52
CA LYS A 64 -19.87 -5.36 5.85
C LYS A 64 -18.64 -5.98 5.18
N THR A 65 -18.80 -6.46 3.94
CA THR A 65 -17.75 -7.16 3.19
C THR A 65 -16.67 -6.20 2.70
N LYS A 66 -17.07 -4.97 2.34
CA LYS A 66 -16.19 -3.95 1.77
C LYS A 66 -16.36 -2.59 2.44
N LEU A 67 -15.25 -1.94 2.78
CA LEU A 67 -15.26 -0.61 3.38
C LEU A 67 -15.41 0.47 2.29
N GLY A 68 -16.31 1.43 2.50
CA GLY A 68 -16.64 2.51 1.56
C GLY A 68 -16.14 3.90 1.95
N ASN A 69 -15.61 4.10 3.16
CA ASN A 69 -15.10 5.41 3.61
C ASN A 69 -13.97 5.91 2.71
N THR A 70 -14.22 6.93 1.88
CA THR A 70 -13.22 7.43 0.93
C THR A 70 -12.03 8.08 1.65
N GLU A 71 -12.26 8.66 2.83
CA GLU A 71 -11.23 9.21 3.70
C GLU A 71 -10.26 8.15 4.21
N ALA A 72 -10.72 6.90 4.39
CA ALA A 72 -9.85 5.81 4.82
C ALA A 72 -8.79 5.49 3.75
N ARG A 73 -9.14 5.60 2.46
CA ARG A 73 -8.18 5.42 1.36
C ARG A 73 -7.06 6.44 1.43
N THR A 74 -7.41 7.73 1.46
CA THR A 74 -6.44 8.82 1.47
C THR A 74 -5.58 8.79 2.74
N PHE A 75 -6.19 8.49 3.88
CA PHE A 75 -5.48 8.36 5.15
C PHE A 75 -4.47 7.22 5.13
N VAL A 76 -4.89 6.01 4.75
CA VAL A 76 -3.99 4.85 4.68
C VAL A 76 -2.88 5.09 3.67
N GLN A 77 -3.21 5.64 2.49
CA GLN A 77 -2.23 5.92 1.45
C GLN A 77 -1.13 6.87 1.96
N LYS A 78 -1.50 7.96 2.64
CA LYS A 78 -0.55 8.92 3.22
C LYS A 78 0.35 8.27 4.26
N ILE A 79 -0.22 7.54 5.22
CA ILE A 79 0.55 6.93 6.32
C ILE A 79 1.51 5.86 5.78
N VAL A 80 1.06 5.02 4.86
CA VAL A 80 1.93 4.00 4.24
C VAL A 80 3.06 4.68 3.47
N TYR A 81 2.77 5.74 2.72
CA TYR A 81 3.79 6.52 2.02
C TYR A 81 4.88 7.05 2.94
N GLU A 82 4.50 7.78 3.99
CA GLU A 82 5.45 8.38 4.91
C GLU A 82 6.27 7.33 5.67
N ARG A 83 5.60 6.29 6.18
CA ARG A 83 6.24 5.32 7.08
C ARG A 83 7.06 4.27 6.34
N LEU A 84 6.61 3.80 5.18
CA LEU A 84 7.35 2.80 4.44
C LEU A 84 8.55 3.41 3.72
N ALA A 85 8.45 4.66 3.24
CA ALA A 85 9.61 5.37 2.70
C ALA A 85 10.70 5.54 3.77
N ASP A 86 10.33 6.01 4.97
CA ASP A 86 11.23 6.11 6.12
C ASP A 86 11.84 4.75 6.51
N TRP A 87 11.05 3.67 6.44
CA TRP A 87 11.55 2.32 6.70
C TRP A 87 12.58 1.86 5.65
N PHE A 88 12.32 2.08 4.35
CA PHE A 88 13.28 1.72 3.28
C PHE A 88 14.60 2.50 3.41
N ASP A 89 14.53 3.78 3.78
CA ASP A 89 15.74 4.59 3.97
C ASP A 89 16.59 4.13 5.17
N ARG A 90 15.94 3.61 6.22
CA ARG A 90 16.62 3.09 7.42
C ARG A 90 17.10 1.65 7.29
N ASN A 91 16.51 0.87 6.39
CA ASN A 91 16.79 -0.56 6.20
C ASN A 91 17.19 -0.81 4.73
N PRO A 92 18.30 -0.22 4.25
CA PRO A 92 18.62 -0.22 2.83
C PRO A 92 18.95 -1.62 2.29
N ASN A 93 19.47 -2.53 3.13
CA ASN A 93 19.82 -3.89 2.71
C ASN A 93 18.55 -4.69 2.41
N GLU A 94 17.62 -4.72 3.37
CA GLU A 94 16.33 -5.42 3.25
C GLU A 94 15.44 -4.78 2.17
N ALA A 95 15.57 -3.47 1.95
CA ALA A 95 14.81 -2.77 0.91
C ALA A 95 15.36 -3.01 -0.51
N SER A 96 16.59 -3.50 -0.65
CA SER A 96 17.24 -3.76 -1.93
C SER A 96 17.31 -5.24 -2.33
N ASP A 97 16.96 -6.13 -1.41
CA ASP A 97 16.86 -7.58 -1.61
C ASP A 97 15.58 -7.94 -2.38
#